data_AF-A0A838HUM5-F1
#
_entry.id   AF-A0A838HUM5-F1
#
_cell.length_a   1.000
_cell.length_b   1.000
_cell.length_c   1.000
_cell.angle_alpha   90.00
_cell.angle_beta   90.00
_cell.angle_gamma   90.00
#
_symmetry.space_group_name_H-M   'P 1'
#
loop_
_entity.id
_entity.type
_entity.pdbx_description
1 polymer ?
#
loop_
_entity_poly.entity_id
_entity_poly.type
_entity_poly.pdbx_seq_one_letter_code
_entity_poly.pdbx_strand_id
1 'polypeptide(L)'
;MGHFPATSATGGRRTLGTVMQVLVDADNLTPARLRALLRALPLDEAELVVAGSPRALATVAWPARADVVEVEGWQRADAALARRYRRSTAPLVLASGDGDFSHLASTHAGPVLVVSDRPASRLRAAGTVVDPVIDGVDALRHWFDAVLDR
;
A
#
# COMPACT_ATOMS: atom_id res chain seq x y z
N MET A 1 44.12 -0.49 40.13
CA MET A 1 43.50 0.82 39.86
C MET A 1 43.72 1.07 38.37
N GLY A 2 42.79 0.69 37.49
CA GLY A 2 41.64 1.51 37.06
C GLY A 2 42.13 2.41 35.92
N HIS A 3 41.58 2.50 34.71
CA HIS A 3 40.25 2.17 34.17
C HIS A 3 40.42 2.21 32.63
N PHE A 4 39.95 1.20 31.89
CA PHE A 4 39.68 1.38 30.46
C PHE A 4 38.34 2.12 30.33
N PRO A 5 38.19 3.13 29.44
CA PRO A 5 36.89 3.51 28.94
C PRO A 5 36.54 2.67 27.69
N ALA A 6 35.51 1.85 27.85
CA ALA A 6 34.78 1.20 26.78
C ALA A 6 33.92 2.23 26.00
N THR A 7 33.84 1.99 24.70
CA THR A 7 32.72 2.28 23.76
C THR A 7 31.63 3.28 24.15
N SER A 8 31.35 4.19 23.23
CA SER A 8 29.97 4.43 22.79
C SER A 8 29.97 4.77 21.30
N ALA A 9 29.81 3.73 20.48
CA ALA A 9 29.26 3.90 19.15
C ALA A 9 27.85 4.46 19.33
N THR A 10 27.66 5.73 18.99
CA THR A 10 26.32 6.30 18.79
C THR A 10 25.77 5.77 17.47
N GLY A 11 25.55 4.45 17.45
CA GLY A 11 24.66 3.83 16.49
C GLY A 11 23.26 4.31 16.83
N GLY A 12 22.89 5.46 16.26
CA GLY A 12 21.50 5.86 16.17
C GLY A 12 20.76 4.67 15.57
N ARG A 13 19.96 4.00 16.40
CA ARG A 13 18.92 3.11 15.92
C ARG A 13 18.01 4.00 15.08
N ARG A 14 18.30 4.09 13.77
CA ARG A 14 17.23 4.26 12.79
C ARG A 14 16.32 3.08 13.09
N THR A 15 15.22 3.32 13.78
CA THR A 15 14.03 2.50 13.63
C THR A 15 13.94 2.24 12.14
N LEU A 16 14.12 0.98 11.74
CA LEU A 16 13.88 0.59 10.36
C LEU A 16 12.44 1.03 10.12
N GLY A 17 12.27 2.13 9.39
CA GLY A 17 10.96 2.75 9.18
C GLY A 17 10.01 1.65 8.76
N THR A 18 8.87 1.53 9.45
CA THR A 18 7.88 0.50 9.14
C THR A 18 7.44 0.69 7.70
N VAL A 19 7.97 -0.13 6.81
CA VAL A 19 7.72 0.00 5.38
C VAL A 19 6.25 -0.28 5.11
N MET A 20 5.57 0.71 4.54
CA MET A 20 4.15 0.63 4.19
C MET A 20 3.96 -0.40 3.08
N GLN A 21 2.94 -1.24 3.22
CA GLN A 21 2.58 -2.22 2.21
C GLN A 21 1.52 -1.63 1.27
N VAL A 22 1.75 -1.69 -0.04
CA VAL A 22 0.81 -1.18 -1.04
C VAL A 22 0.45 -2.32 -1.98
N LEU A 23 -0.80 -2.77 -1.93
CA LEU A 23 -1.34 -3.82 -2.78
C LEU A 23 -2.31 -3.19 -3.77
N VAL A 24 -2.02 -3.31 -5.06
CA VAL A 24 -2.82 -2.72 -6.13
C VAL A 24 -3.40 -3.81 -7.00
N ASP A 25 -4.73 -3.85 -7.07
CA ASP A 25 -5.44 -4.56 -8.14
C ASP A 25 -5.64 -3.58 -9.29
N ALA A 26 -4.86 -3.78 -10.36
CA ALA A 26 -4.86 -2.89 -11.51
C ALA A 26 -6.15 -3.00 -12.35
N ASP A 27 -6.84 -4.15 -12.33
CA ASP A 27 -8.09 -4.34 -13.07
C ASP A 27 -9.27 -3.62 -12.39
N ASN A 28 -9.17 -3.37 -11.09
CA ASN A 28 -10.21 -2.73 -10.28
C ASN A 28 -10.21 -1.20 -10.35
N LEU A 29 -9.19 -0.58 -10.96
CA LEU A 29 -9.01 0.87 -10.95
C LEU A 29 -8.92 1.46 -12.35
N THR A 30 -9.44 2.68 -12.49
CA THR A 30 -9.25 3.44 -13.73
C THR A 30 -7.81 3.93 -13.83
N PRO A 31 -7.28 4.16 -15.05
CA PRO A 31 -5.93 4.71 -15.22
C PRO A 31 -5.74 6.06 -14.52
N ALA A 32 -6.80 6.88 -14.40
CA ALA A 32 -6.74 8.14 -13.68
C ALA A 32 -6.45 7.95 -12.18
N ARG A 33 -7.10 6.98 -11.52
CA ARG A 33 -6.85 6.65 -10.12
C ARG A 33 -5.47 6.06 -9.90
N LEU A 34 -5.05 5.14 -10.77
CA LEU A 34 -3.70 4.58 -10.71
C LEU A 34 -2.63 5.68 -10.80
N ARG A 35 -2.75 6.60 -11.76
CA ARG A 35 -1.82 7.75 -11.87
C ARG A 35 -1.89 8.68 -10.67
N ALA A 36 -3.07 8.89 -10.09
CA ALA A 36 -3.22 9.73 -8.91
C ALA A 36 -2.55 9.10 -7.68
N LEU A 37 -2.75 7.80 -7.46
CA LEU A 37 -2.07 7.04 -6.40
C LEU A 37 -0.55 7.08 -6.57
N LEU A 38 -0.04 6.75 -7.76
CA LEU A 38 1.40 6.73 -8.03
C LEU A 38 2.07 8.10 -7.85
N ARG A 39 1.34 9.21 -8.11
CA ARG A 39 1.84 10.57 -7.86
C ARG A 39 1.88 10.97 -6.38
N ALA A 40 1.08 10.32 -5.55
CA ALA A 40 1.02 10.60 -4.11
C ALA A 40 1.97 9.71 -3.31
N LEU A 41 2.30 8.52 -3.82
CA LEU A 41 2.91 7.47 -3.05
C LEU A 41 4.35 7.83 -2.59
N PRO A 42 4.66 7.78 -1.29
CA PRO A 42 6.02 7.98 -0.77
C PRO A 42 6.83 6.72 -1.05
N LEU A 43 7.32 6.65 -2.29
CA LEU A 43 7.85 5.42 -2.84
C LEU A 43 8.98 4.84 -1.98
N ASP A 44 9.83 5.67 -1.36
CA ASP A 44 10.98 5.28 -0.50
C ASP A 44 10.59 4.61 0.81
N GLU A 45 9.31 4.71 1.18
CA GLU A 45 8.74 4.14 2.40
C GLU A 45 7.67 3.10 2.08
N ALA A 46 7.53 2.72 0.81
CA ALA A 46 6.48 1.83 0.31
C ALA A 46 7.04 0.61 -0.42
N GLU A 47 6.55 -0.57 -0.04
CA GLU A 47 6.63 -1.79 -0.82
C GLU A 47 5.39 -1.92 -1.70
N LEU A 48 5.57 -1.68 -3.00
CA LEU A 48 4.52 -1.68 -3.99
C LEU A 48 4.43 -3.02 -4.71
N VAL A 49 3.30 -3.69 -4.55
CA VAL A 49 2.91 -4.89 -5.29
C VAL A 49 1.69 -4.56 -6.14
N VAL A 50 1.74 -4.93 -7.40
CA VAL A 50 0.67 -4.73 -8.37
C VAL A 50 0.32 -6.05 -9.02
N ALA A 51 -0.96 -6.39 -9.08
CA ALA A 51 -1.44 -7.52 -9.87
C ALA A 51 -2.55 -7.07 -10.82
N GLY A 52 -2.58 -7.68 -12.00
CA GLY A 52 -3.70 -7.51 -12.93
C GLY A 52 -3.42 -8.07 -14.31
N SER A 53 -4.39 -7.91 -15.21
CA SER A 53 -4.28 -8.30 -16.61
C SER A 53 -3.20 -7.52 -17.35
N PRO A 54 -2.59 -8.08 -18.43
CA PRO A 54 -1.60 -7.37 -19.23
C PRO A 54 -2.11 -6.00 -19.72
N ARG A 55 -3.40 -5.94 -20.08
CA ARG A 55 -4.06 -4.71 -20.52
C ARG A 55 -4.12 -3.66 -19.42
N ALA A 56 -4.52 -4.04 -18.20
CA ALA A 56 -4.62 -3.10 -17.08
C ALA A 56 -3.23 -2.60 -16.64
N LEU A 57 -2.25 -3.51 -16.56
CA LEU A 57 -0.88 -3.19 -16.21
C LEU A 57 -0.22 -2.24 -17.23
N ALA A 58 -0.57 -2.34 -18.51
CA ALA A 58 -0.04 -1.45 -19.56
C ALA A 58 -0.59 -0.01 -19.53
N THR A 59 -1.59 0.30 -18.68
CA THR A 59 -2.25 1.63 -18.70
C THR A 59 -1.46 2.77 -18.05
N VAL A 60 -0.44 2.42 -17.25
CA VAL A 60 0.43 3.35 -16.53
C VAL A 60 1.86 2.83 -16.51
N ALA A 61 2.82 3.74 -16.32
CA ALA A 61 4.20 3.35 -16.05
C ALA A 61 4.36 3.06 -14.55
N TRP A 62 4.65 1.81 -14.21
CA TRP A 62 4.92 1.41 -12.83
C TRP A 62 6.35 1.81 -12.43
N PRO A 63 6.57 2.25 -11.17
CA PRO A 63 7.91 2.51 -10.65
C PRO A 63 8.80 1.26 -10.79
N ALA A 64 10.09 1.45 -11.07
CA ALA A 64 11.03 0.34 -11.30
C ALA A 64 11.14 -0.66 -10.14
N ARG A 65 10.81 -0.23 -8.92
CA ARG A 65 10.82 -1.06 -7.69
C ARG A 65 9.49 -1.75 -7.38
N ALA A 66 8.47 -1.57 -8.21
CA ALA A 66 7.20 -2.27 -8.05
C ALA A 66 7.37 -3.75 -8.39
N ASP A 67 6.85 -4.64 -7.55
CA ASP A 67 6.63 -6.04 -7.90
C ASP A 67 5.36 -6.14 -8.73
N VAL A 68 5.53 -6.19 -10.06
CA VAL A 68 4.42 -6.25 -11.03
C VAL A 68 4.16 -7.70 -11.41
N VAL A 69 2.93 -8.15 -11.16
CA VAL A 69 2.50 -9.52 -11.33
C VAL A 69 1.41 -9.58 -12.39
N GLU A 70 1.81 -9.97 -13.59
CA GLU A 70 0.85 -10.26 -14.65
C GLU A 70 0.07 -11.54 -14.33
N VAL A 71 -1.25 -11.43 -14.40
CA VAL A 71 -2.17 -12.55 -14.16
C VAL A 71 -3.30 -12.53 -15.18
N GLU A 72 -3.72 -13.70 -15.63
CA GLU A 72 -4.87 -13.87 -16.50
C GLU A 72 -5.92 -14.79 -15.87
N GLY A 73 -7.19 -14.40 -15.97
CA GLY A 73 -8.33 -15.17 -15.47
C GLY A 73 -8.93 -14.68 -14.16
N TRP A 74 -10.13 -15.17 -13.87
CA TRP A 74 -10.92 -14.76 -12.71
C TRP A 74 -10.21 -15.07 -11.38
N GLN A 75 -10.24 -14.10 -10.44
CA GLN A 75 -9.66 -14.15 -9.08
C GLN A 75 -8.14 -14.38 -8.98
N ARG A 76 -7.40 -14.31 -10.09
CA ARG A 76 -5.94 -14.52 -10.05
C ARG A 76 -5.19 -13.34 -9.45
N ALA A 77 -5.68 -12.12 -9.65
CA ALA A 77 -5.12 -10.91 -9.04
C ALA A 77 -5.26 -10.95 -7.51
N ASP A 78 -6.45 -11.26 -7.01
CA ASP A 78 -6.72 -11.37 -5.58
C ASP A 78 -5.81 -12.39 -4.89
N ALA A 79 -5.71 -13.59 -5.47
CA ALA A 79 -4.82 -14.62 -4.97
C ALA A 79 -3.34 -14.20 -5.00
N ALA A 80 -2.91 -13.51 -6.05
CA ALA A 80 -1.53 -13.04 -6.18
C ALA A 80 -1.19 -11.96 -5.14
N LEU A 81 -2.11 -11.04 -4.87
CA LEU A 81 -1.97 -9.97 -3.87
C LEU A 81 -2.06 -10.53 -2.45
N ALA A 82 -3.01 -11.42 -2.17
CA ALA A 82 -3.16 -12.06 -0.87
C ALA A 82 -1.92 -12.87 -0.46
N ARG A 83 -1.21 -13.50 -1.42
CA ARG A 83 0.05 -14.21 -1.15
C ARG A 83 1.22 -13.30 -0.82
N ARG A 84 1.16 -12.02 -1.19
CA ARG A 84 2.22 -11.03 -0.95
C ARG A 84 1.95 -10.14 0.25
N TYR A 85 0.69 -10.09 0.68
CA TYR A 85 0.32 -9.50 1.95
C TYR A 85 1.08 -10.13 3.11
N ARG A 86 1.64 -9.28 3.97
CA ARG A 86 2.24 -9.70 5.24
C ARG A 86 1.48 -9.08 6.39
N ARG A 87 1.13 -9.90 7.37
CA ARG A 87 0.61 -9.41 8.64
C ARG A 87 1.70 -8.60 9.35
N SER A 88 1.41 -7.36 9.65
CA SER A 88 2.28 -6.45 10.39
C SER A 88 1.44 -5.33 11.02
N THR A 89 2.09 -4.46 11.78
CA THR A 89 1.52 -3.21 12.29
C THR A 89 1.84 -2.01 11.40
N ALA A 90 2.64 -2.19 10.34
CA ALA A 90 2.96 -1.13 9.38
C ALA A 90 1.71 -0.73 8.59
N PRO A 91 1.59 0.50 8.08
CA PRO A 91 0.43 0.89 7.29
C PRO A 91 0.21 0.00 6.06
N LEU A 92 -1.07 -0.20 5.70
CA LEU A 92 -1.50 -0.95 4.53
C LEU A 92 -2.34 -0.06 3.62
N VAL A 93 -1.99 -0.04 2.34
CA VAL A 93 -2.78 0.57 1.27
C VAL A 93 -3.33 -0.55 0.38
N LEU A 94 -4.65 -0.61 0.27
CA LEU A 94 -5.39 -1.49 -0.63
C LEU A 94 -6.01 -0.66 -1.74
N ALA A 95 -5.44 -0.72 -2.93
CA ALA A 95 -5.97 -0.04 -4.10
C ALA A 95 -6.86 -1.02 -4.88
N SER A 96 -8.08 -1.22 -4.37
CA SER A 96 -9.12 -2.07 -4.94
C SER A 96 -10.48 -1.70 -4.34
N GLY A 97 -11.56 -1.96 -5.08
CA GLY A 97 -12.93 -1.91 -4.56
C GLY A 97 -13.48 -3.28 -4.12
N ASP A 98 -12.75 -4.37 -4.38
CA ASP A 98 -13.24 -5.73 -4.23
C ASP A 98 -13.47 -6.13 -2.76
N GLY A 99 -14.64 -6.74 -2.51
CA GLY A 99 -15.01 -7.27 -1.21
C GLY A 99 -14.15 -8.44 -0.73
N ASP A 100 -13.48 -9.16 -1.61
CA ASP A 100 -12.62 -10.29 -1.26
C ASP A 100 -11.42 -9.86 -0.39
N PHE A 101 -10.98 -8.60 -0.50
CA PHE A 101 -9.95 -8.02 0.39
C PHE A 101 -10.46 -7.64 1.77
N SER A 102 -11.78 -7.69 2.04
CA SER A 102 -12.35 -7.20 3.31
C SER A 102 -11.78 -7.94 4.52
N HIS A 103 -11.55 -9.26 4.41
CA HIS A 103 -10.98 -10.03 5.51
C HIS A 103 -9.55 -9.59 5.82
N LEU A 104 -8.74 -9.39 4.77
CA LEU A 104 -7.37 -8.90 4.90
C LEU A 104 -7.35 -7.53 5.56
N ALA A 105 -8.15 -6.59 5.07
CA ALA A 105 -8.27 -5.24 5.62
C ALA A 105 -8.70 -5.26 7.11
N SER A 106 -9.75 -6.01 7.44
CA SER A 106 -10.30 -6.05 8.80
C SER A 106 -9.41 -6.72 9.85
N THR A 107 -8.46 -7.56 9.41
CA THR A 107 -7.55 -8.30 10.30
C THR A 107 -6.15 -7.72 10.32
N HIS A 108 -5.91 -6.65 9.56
CA HIS A 108 -4.64 -5.95 9.58
C HIS A 108 -4.49 -5.17 10.89
N ALA A 109 -3.31 -5.24 11.52
CA ALA A 109 -3.09 -4.64 12.83
C ALA A 109 -2.72 -3.15 12.74
N GLY A 110 -2.22 -2.71 11.59
CA GLY A 110 -1.87 -1.31 11.32
C GLY A 110 -3.03 -0.51 10.70
N PRO A 111 -2.80 0.79 10.43
CA PRO A 111 -3.74 1.63 9.70
C PRO A 111 -3.99 1.09 8.28
N VAL A 112 -5.24 1.13 7.82
CA VAL A 112 -5.62 0.69 6.47
C VAL A 112 -6.19 1.87 5.69
N LEU A 113 -5.64 2.09 4.49
CA LEU A 113 -6.18 2.96 3.45
C LEU A 113 -6.77 2.10 2.34
N VAL A 114 -7.97 2.43 1.89
CA VAL A 114 -8.63 1.85 0.73
C VAL A 114 -8.73 2.91 -0.35
N VAL A 115 -8.11 2.66 -1.50
CA VAL A 115 -8.15 3.56 -2.66
C VAL A 115 -9.16 3.02 -3.66
N SER A 116 -10.35 3.62 -3.70
CA SER A 116 -11.46 3.16 -4.54
C SER A 116 -12.55 4.23 -4.64
N ASP A 117 -13.30 4.25 -5.74
CA ASP A 117 -14.53 5.06 -5.86
C ASP A 117 -15.76 4.37 -5.30
N ARG A 118 -15.76 3.04 -5.28
CA ARG A 118 -16.91 2.23 -4.87
C ARG A 118 -16.43 0.99 -4.12
N PRO A 119 -15.79 1.15 -2.96
CA PRO A 119 -15.41 -0.01 -2.18
C PRO A 119 -16.64 -0.75 -1.69
N ALA A 120 -16.57 -2.08 -1.67
CA ALA A 120 -17.55 -2.93 -1.01
C ALA A 120 -17.78 -2.47 0.44
N SER A 121 -19.01 -2.59 0.95
CA SER A 121 -19.38 -2.05 2.27
C SER A 121 -18.50 -2.53 3.41
N ARG A 122 -18.06 -3.80 3.38
CA ARG A 122 -17.15 -4.37 4.39
C ARG A 122 -15.74 -3.80 4.29
N LEU A 123 -15.26 -3.55 3.07
CA LEU A 123 -13.95 -2.92 2.84
C LEU A 123 -13.97 -1.46 3.31
N ARG A 124 -15.07 -0.73 3.04
CA ARG A 124 -15.28 0.64 3.56
C ARG A 124 -15.25 0.70 5.09
N ALA A 125 -15.79 -0.31 5.77
CA ALA A 125 -15.80 -0.36 7.22
C ALA A 125 -14.44 -0.72 7.84
N ALA A 126 -13.50 -1.24 7.05
CA ALA A 126 -12.21 -1.75 7.52
C ALA A 126 -11.09 -0.71 7.56
N GLY A 127 -11.26 0.48 6.98
CA GLY A 127 -10.21 1.49 6.91
C GLY A 127 -10.69 2.86 6.44
N THR A 128 -9.73 3.77 6.27
CA THR A 128 -9.98 5.07 5.63
C THR A 128 -10.19 4.84 4.14
N VAL A 129 -11.22 5.43 3.54
CA VAL A 129 -11.45 5.36 2.09
C VAL A 129 -11.09 6.70 1.46
N VAL A 130 -10.33 6.67 0.36
CA VAL A 130 -10.04 7.85 -0.47
C VAL A 130 -10.23 7.51 -1.94
N ASP A 131 -11.01 8.31 -2.65
CA ASP A 131 -10.99 8.35 -4.11
C ASP A 131 -10.14 9.55 -4.56
N PRO A 132 -8.88 9.36 -4.99
CA PRO A 132 -8.00 10.48 -5.33
C PRO A 132 -8.42 11.27 -6.58
N VAL A 133 -9.40 10.78 -7.34
CA VAL A 133 -10.00 11.52 -8.46
C VAL A 133 -11.06 12.51 -7.95
N ILE A 134 -11.75 12.18 -6.86
CA ILE A 134 -12.83 13.00 -6.28
C ILE A 134 -12.31 13.84 -5.11
N ASP A 135 -11.61 13.21 -4.17
CA ASP A 135 -11.07 13.82 -2.95
C ASP A 135 -9.75 14.55 -3.20
N GLY A 136 -9.10 14.27 -4.33
CA GLY A 136 -7.83 14.85 -4.74
C GLY A 136 -6.61 14.09 -4.23
N VAL A 137 -5.47 14.34 -4.87
CA VAL A 137 -4.18 13.71 -4.56
C VAL A 137 -3.68 14.07 -3.16
N ASP A 138 -4.00 15.27 -2.68
CA ASP A 138 -3.55 15.75 -1.37
C ASP A 138 -4.23 15.01 -0.21
N ALA A 139 -5.42 14.43 -0.41
CA ALA A 139 -6.04 13.56 0.58
C ALA A 139 -5.22 12.28 0.83
N LEU A 140 -4.62 11.71 -0.23
CA LEU A 140 -3.70 10.57 -0.09
C LEU A 140 -2.44 10.99 0.67
N ARG A 141 -1.83 12.11 0.29
CA ARG A 141 -0.61 12.63 0.93
C ARG A 141 -0.82 12.89 2.42
N HIS A 142 -1.92 13.55 2.76
CA HIS A 142 -2.25 13.83 4.15
C HIS A 142 -2.39 12.54 4.97
N TRP A 143 -2.99 11.48 4.39
CA TRP A 143 -3.05 10.20 5.07
C TRP A 143 -1.66 9.57 5.24
N PHE A 144 -0.81 9.61 4.22
CA PHE A 144 0.56 9.08 4.29
C PHE A 144 1.37 9.79 5.38
N ASP A 145 1.37 11.13 5.39
CA ASP A 145 2.08 11.93 6.38
C ASP A 145 1.61 11.56 7.80
N ALA A 146 0.30 11.43 8.00
CA ALA A 146 -0.28 11.12 9.31
C ALA A 146 0.08 9.73 9.88
N VAL A 147 0.42 8.75 9.01
CA VAL A 147 0.72 7.37 9.43
C VAL A 147 2.21 7.04 9.39
N LEU A 148 3.02 7.79 8.64
CA LEU A 148 4.46 7.58 8.53
C LEU A 148 5.26 8.42 9.55
N ASP A 149 4.72 9.55 10.02
CA ASP A 149 5.31 10.36 11.09
C ASP A 149 5.14 9.75 12.51
N ARG A 150 4.65 8.50 12.62
CA ARG A 150 4.36 7.80 13.88
C ARG A 150 5.43 6.78 14.24
#